data_AF-A0A7K4GLZ8-F1
#
_entry.id   AF-A0A7K4GLZ8-F1
#
_cell.length_a   1.000
_cell.length_b   1.000
_cell.length_c   1.000
_cell.angle_alpha   90.00
_cell.angle_beta   90.00
_cell.angle_gamma   90.00
#
_symmetry.space_group_name_H-M   'P 1'
#
loop_
_entity.id
_entity.type
_entity.pdbx_description
1 polymer ?
#
loop_
_entity_poly.entity_id
_entity_poly.type
_entity_poly.pdbx_seq_one_letter_code
_entity_poly.pdbx_strand_id
1 'polypeptide(L)'
;MSDIKLEVLYFETGGPHNTDKTLEIAKKYADQFGIKEIVIASTTGMTAQKAKKIFDLKKYKLIIVTHSYYFGGPDKRQEFPEELIEELRKEGLIVFSATHAFGSVERSLRMSLKQWAPVELMAKYLRENFSQGTKVCMEIATMVADAGLISNLDDDIICVGGTGRGADTVCLIKPTTTSLFHQLRVKAILAKPL
;
A
#
# COMPACT_ATOMS: atom_id res chain seq x y z
N MET A 1 21.29 -2.04 -13.63
CA MET A 1 21.31 -1.00 -12.57
C MET A 1 22.64 -1.11 -11.86
N SER A 2 23.26 0.02 -11.53
CA SER A 2 24.40 0.05 -10.62
C SER A 2 23.97 -0.37 -9.21
N ASP A 3 24.93 -0.79 -8.39
CA ASP A 3 24.69 -1.04 -6.97
C ASP A 3 24.11 0.21 -6.29
N ILE A 4 23.17 0.01 -5.37
CA ILE A 4 22.51 1.07 -4.61
C ILE A 4 22.80 0.83 -3.12
N LYS A 5 23.26 1.87 -2.42
CA LYS A 5 23.44 1.86 -0.95
C LYS A 5 22.40 2.77 -0.33
N LEU A 6 21.63 2.24 0.63
CA LEU A 6 20.50 2.94 1.25
C LEU A 6 20.57 2.85 2.76
N GLU A 7 20.16 3.93 3.41
CA GLU A 7 19.89 3.96 4.85
C GLU A 7 18.46 3.45 5.08
N VAL A 8 18.29 2.42 5.91
CA VAL A 8 16.97 1.83 6.18
C VAL A 8 16.61 1.99 7.65
N LEU A 9 15.34 2.25 7.92
CA LEU A 9 14.84 2.38 9.29
C LEU A 9 14.00 1.16 9.67
N TYR A 10 14.40 0.48 10.74
CA TYR A 10 13.58 -0.55 11.36
C TYR A 10 12.92 0.00 12.62
N PHE A 11 11.59 -0.04 12.67
CA PHE A 11 10.83 0.34 13.87
C PHE A 11 10.82 -0.82 14.87
N GLU A 12 10.88 -0.52 16.16
CA GLU A 12 10.82 -1.56 17.20
C GLU A 12 9.49 -2.32 17.19
N THR A 13 8.38 -1.62 16.96
CA THR A 13 7.04 -2.23 16.87
C THR A 13 6.26 -1.68 15.68
N GLY A 14 5.29 -2.45 15.19
CA GLY A 14 4.39 -2.03 14.13
C GLY A 14 3.23 -1.15 14.62
N GLY A 15 2.58 -0.45 13.69
CA GLY A 15 1.32 0.26 13.94
C GLY A 15 1.37 1.79 13.75
N PRO A 16 0.30 2.49 14.17
CA PRO A 16 0.00 3.84 13.70
C PRO A 16 0.93 4.93 14.25
N HIS A 17 1.64 4.67 15.34
CA HIS A 17 2.60 5.61 15.92
C HIS A 17 3.78 5.91 14.97
N ASN A 18 4.06 5.02 14.02
CA ASN A 18 5.13 5.20 13.02
C ASN A 18 4.69 5.99 11.78
N THR A 19 3.40 6.38 11.67
CA THR A 19 2.82 6.86 10.40
C THR A 19 3.53 8.10 9.86
N ASP A 20 3.77 9.11 10.70
CA ASP A 20 4.39 10.36 10.26
C ASP A 20 5.82 10.09 9.76
N LYS A 21 6.60 9.31 10.53
CA LYS A 21 7.97 8.97 10.16
C LYS A 21 8.04 8.12 8.89
N THR A 22 7.10 7.20 8.72
CA THR A 22 6.98 6.36 7.53
C THR A 22 6.71 7.21 6.28
N LEU A 23 5.82 8.21 6.37
CA LEU A 23 5.52 9.11 5.26
C LEU A 23 6.70 10.05 4.93
N GLU A 24 7.44 10.52 5.93
CA GLU A 24 8.69 11.28 5.72
C GLU A 24 9.74 10.46 4.96
N ILE A 25 9.91 9.19 5.31
CA ILE A 25 10.85 8.27 4.64
C ILE A 25 10.41 8.02 3.19
N ALA A 26 9.11 7.79 2.99
CA ALA A 26 8.54 7.66 1.65
C ALA A 26 8.84 8.90 0.80
N LYS A 27 8.65 10.10 1.35
CA LYS A 27 8.98 11.37 0.66
C LYS A 27 10.48 11.49 0.38
N LYS A 28 11.35 11.25 1.36
CA LYS A 28 12.82 11.30 1.22
C LYS A 28 13.27 10.50 0.01
N TYR A 29 12.82 9.25 -0.09
CA TYR A 29 13.24 8.36 -1.18
C TYR A 29 12.51 8.63 -2.50
N ALA A 30 11.27 9.11 -2.46
CA ALA A 30 10.59 9.58 -3.67
C ALA A 30 11.35 10.77 -4.30
N ASP A 31 11.73 11.76 -3.48
CA ASP A 31 12.56 12.91 -3.90
C ASP A 31 13.93 12.42 -4.42
N GLN A 32 14.61 11.52 -3.69
CA GLN A 32 15.95 11.01 -4.05
C GLN A 32 15.96 10.27 -5.40
N PHE A 33 14.93 9.49 -5.70
CA PHE A 33 14.85 8.70 -6.94
C PHE A 33 14.05 9.40 -8.05
N GLY A 34 13.48 10.57 -7.80
CA GLY A 34 12.62 11.27 -8.76
C GLY A 34 11.30 10.54 -9.04
N ILE A 35 10.82 9.73 -8.09
CA ILE A 35 9.58 8.95 -8.23
C ILE A 35 8.38 9.82 -7.88
N LYS A 36 7.42 9.91 -8.79
CA LYS A 36 6.25 10.78 -8.64
C LYS A 36 4.98 10.06 -8.20
N GLU A 37 4.89 8.76 -8.43
CA GLU A 37 3.70 7.97 -8.08
C GLU A 37 3.89 7.30 -6.72
N ILE A 38 3.03 7.70 -5.77
CA ILE A 38 3.07 7.22 -4.38
C ILE A 38 1.75 6.52 -4.08
N VAL A 39 1.82 5.23 -3.75
CA VAL A 39 0.66 4.38 -3.46
C VAL A 39 0.58 4.13 -1.97
N ILE A 40 -0.52 4.51 -1.32
CA ILE A 40 -0.62 4.54 0.14
C ILE A 40 -1.87 3.80 0.58
N ALA A 41 -1.72 2.82 1.47
CA ALA A 41 -2.85 2.17 2.13
C ALA A 41 -3.47 3.10 3.20
N SER A 42 -4.79 3.27 3.16
CA SER A 42 -5.52 4.06 4.16
C SER A 42 -6.96 3.58 4.31
N THR A 43 -7.25 2.85 5.40
CA THR A 43 -8.58 2.29 5.66
C THR A 43 -9.62 3.31 6.09
N THR A 44 -9.24 4.30 6.93
CA THR A 44 -10.18 5.28 7.51
C THR A 44 -9.96 6.71 7.01
N GLY A 45 -8.96 6.91 6.13
CA GLY A 45 -8.57 8.24 5.62
C GLY A 45 -7.47 8.96 6.42
N MET A 46 -7.17 8.52 7.65
CA MET A 46 -6.17 9.20 8.51
C MET A 46 -4.78 9.29 7.87
N THR A 47 -4.27 8.18 7.32
CA THR A 47 -2.97 8.16 6.63
C THR A 47 -3.00 9.05 5.38
N ALA A 48 -4.11 9.06 4.64
CA ALA A 48 -4.28 9.89 3.45
C ALA A 48 -4.24 11.40 3.77
N GLN A 49 -4.94 11.83 4.83
CA GLN A 49 -4.90 13.22 5.29
C GLN A 49 -3.50 13.64 5.72
N LYS A 50 -2.73 12.76 6.38
CA LYS A 50 -1.32 13.02 6.73
C LYS A 50 -0.43 13.09 5.48
N ALA A 51 -0.60 12.15 4.55
CA ALA A 51 0.17 12.13 3.31
C ALA A 51 -0.02 13.41 2.48
N LYS A 52 -1.26 13.90 2.36
CA LYS A 52 -1.55 15.17 1.67
C LYS A 52 -0.75 16.36 2.22
N LYS A 53 -0.47 16.40 3.52
CA LYS A 53 0.32 17.48 4.14
C LYS A 53 1.81 17.38 3.81
N ILE A 54 2.29 16.18 3.49
CA ILE A 54 3.70 15.87 3.26
C ILE A 54 4.05 15.94 1.77
N PHE A 55 3.15 15.51 0.89
CA PHE A 55 3.38 15.44 -0.54
C PHE A 55 2.66 16.57 -1.28
N ASP A 56 3.41 17.37 -2.03
CA ASP A 56 2.88 18.40 -2.93
C ASP A 56 2.23 17.75 -4.16
N LEU A 57 0.90 17.85 -4.27
CA LEU A 57 0.11 17.24 -5.34
C LEU A 57 0.41 17.79 -6.74
N LYS A 58 1.12 18.93 -6.84
CA LYS A 58 1.63 19.42 -8.14
C LYS A 58 2.83 18.61 -8.63
N LYS A 59 3.53 17.93 -7.72
CA LYS A 59 4.74 17.13 -8.01
C LYS A 59 4.46 15.63 -7.96
N TYR A 60 3.57 15.23 -7.05
CA TYR A 60 3.30 13.84 -6.72
C TYR A 60 1.88 13.44 -7.08
N LYS A 61 1.74 12.28 -7.70
CA LYS A 61 0.46 11.60 -7.88
C LYS A 61 0.25 10.65 -6.71
N LEU A 62 -0.66 11.02 -5.81
CA LEU A 62 -1.01 10.20 -4.64
C LEU A 62 -2.19 9.29 -4.97
N ILE A 63 -1.97 7.99 -4.85
CA ILE A 63 -2.99 6.95 -5.04
C ILE A 63 -3.25 6.30 -3.69
N ILE A 64 -4.41 6.61 -3.12
CA ILE A 64 -4.86 6.11 -1.84
C ILE A 64 -5.69 4.85 -2.06
N VAL A 65 -5.23 3.72 -1.54
CA VAL A 65 -5.94 2.44 -1.62
C VAL A 65 -6.63 2.18 -0.29
N THR A 66 -7.96 2.11 -0.32
CA THR A 66 -8.78 1.74 0.84
C THR A 66 -9.30 0.31 0.71
N HIS A 67 -9.95 -0.18 1.78
CA HIS A 67 -10.59 -1.48 1.77
C HIS A 67 -11.67 -1.57 0.69
N SER A 68 -11.87 -2.78 0.16
CA SER A 68 -13.05 -3.08 -0.66
C SER A 68 -14.34 -2.70 0.07
N TYR A 69 -15.36 -2.26 -0.67
CA TYR A 69 -16.68 -2.03 -0.08
C TYR A 69 -17.18 -3.28 0.66
N TYR A 70 -17.85 -3.07 1.79
CA TYR A 70 -18.37 -4.11 2.68
C TYR A 70 -17.30 -5.05 3.29
N PHE A 71 -16.03 -4.64 3.32
CA PHE A 71 -14.96 -5.44 3.94
C PHE A 71 -15.21 -5.75 5.43
N GLY A 72 -15.82 -4.81 6.15
CA GLY A 72 -16.18 -4.98 7.56
C GLY A 72 -17.47 -5.78 7.80
N GLY A 73 -18.15 -6.21 6.73
CA GLY A 73 -19.45 -6.88 6.77
C GLY A 73 -20.52 -6.13 5.96
N PRO A 74 -21.69 -6.78 5.74
CA PRO A 74 -22.77 -6.23 4.91
C PRO A 74 -23.35 -4.93 5.45
N ASP A 75 -23.31 -4.71 6.77
CA ASP A 75 -23.85 -3.51 7.43
C ASP A 75 -22.89 -2.33 7.41
N LYS A 76 -21.64 -2.53 6.97
CA LYS A 76 -20.61 -1.49 6.94
C LYS A 76 -20.10 -1.28 5.51
N ARG A 77 -20.79 -0.39 4.78
CA ARG A 77 -20.49 -0.11 3.37
C ARG A 77 -19.02 0.28 3.13
N GLN A 78 -18.46 1.18 3.92
CA GLN A 78 -17.05 1.57 3.84
C GLN A 78 -16.54 2.07 5.20
N GLU A 79 -15.26 1.80 5.51
CA GLU A 79 -14.61 2.31 6.75
C GLU A 79 -14.06 3.73 6.59
N PHE A 80 -13.80 4.12 5.34
CA PHE A 80 -13.39 5.45 4.93
C PHE A 80 -14.65 6.30 4.66
N PRO A 81 -14.93 7.36 5.45
CA PRO A 81 -16.11 8.19 5.27
C PRO A 81 -16.21 8.78 3.86
N GLU A 82 -17.35 8.63 3.19
CA GLU A 82 -17.56 9.10 1.81
C GLU A 82 -17.35 10.62 1.65
N GLU A 83 -17.80 11.41 2.62
CA GLU A 83 -17.59 12.86 2.62
C GLU A 83 -16.09 13.21 2.56
N LEU A 84 -15.27 12.47 3.31
CA LEU A 84 -13.82 12.67 3.30
C LEU A 84 -13.17 12.13 2.01
N ILE A 85 -13.70 11.05 1.44
CA ILE A 85 -13.25 10.58 0.12
C ILE A 85 -13.46 11.68 -0.93
N GLU A 86 -14.66 12.27 -0.97
CA GLU A 86 -15.01 13.31 -1.92
C GLU A 86 -14.22 14.60 -1.69
N GLU A 87 -13.95 14.97 -0.44
CA GLU A 87 -13.04 16.07 -0.10
C GLU A 87 -11.64 15.83 -0.67
N LEU A 88 -11.02 14.68 -0.37
CA LEU A 88 -9.66 14.37 -0.82
C LEU A 88 -9.57 14.26 -2.35
N ARG A 89 -10.61 13.76 -3.02
CA ARG A 89 -10.69 13.74 -4.49
C ARG A 89 -10.73 15.13 -5.09
N LYS A 90 -11.55 16.04 -4.54
CA LYS A 90 -11.60 17.45 -4.98
C LYS A 90 -10.26 18.15 -4.84
N GLU A 91 -9.45 17.72 -3.89
CA GLU A 91 -8.11 18.25 -3.64
C GLU A 91 -7.04 17.64 -4.55
N GLY A 92 -7.38 16.63 -5.35
CA GLY A 92 -6.51 16.03 -6.37
C GLY A 92 -5.93 14.66 -6.01
N LEU A 93 -6.31 14.05 -4.88
CA LEU A 93 -5.92 12.68 -4.56
C LEU A 93 -6.77 11.68 -5.35
N ILE A 94 -6.15 10.57 -5.74
CA ILE A 94 -6.88 9.42 -6.28
C ILE A 94 -7.25 8.52 -5.11
N VAL A 95 -8.54 8.35 -4.81
CA VAL A 95 -9.01 7.39 -3.81
C VAL A 95 -9.65 6.19 -4.50
N PHE A 96 -9.05 5.02 -4.32
CA PHE A 96 -9.34 3.78 -5.02
C PHE A 96 -9.71 2.65 -4.05
N SER A 97 -10.69 1.85 -4.44
CA SER A 97 -11.14 0.65 -3.73
C SER A 97 -11.45 -0.43 -4.76
N ALA A 98 -10.93 -1.63 -4.52
CA ALA A 98 -11.27 -2.83 -5.27
C ALA A 98 -11.07 -4.06 -4.37
N THR A 99 -11.38 -5.25 -4.89
CA THR A 99 -11.06 -6.51 -4.23
C THR A 99 -9.58 -6.57 -3.88
N HIS A 100 -9.27 -6.99 -2.65
CA HIS A 100 -7.88 -7.16 -2.21
C HIS A 100 -7.22 -8.31 -2.99
N ALA A 101 -6.14 -8.00 -3.70
CA ALA A 101 -5.44 -8.94 -4.58
C ALA A 101 -4.96 -10.21 -3.84
N PHE A 102 -4.59 -10.09 -2.56
CA PHE A 102 -4.14 -11.22 -1.74
C PHE A 102 -5.19 -11.71 -0.74
N GLY A 103 -6.46 -11.59 -1.10
CA GLY A 103 -7.58 -12.12 -0.32
C GLY A 103 -8.64 -12.72 -1.23
N SER A 104 -9.29 -11.86 -2.03
CA SER A 104 -10.32 -12.24 -3.02
C SER A 104 -11.26 -13.39 -2.55
N VAL A 105 -11.64 -14.28 -3.46
CA VAL A 105 -12.46 -15.47 -3.19
C VAL A 105 -11.75 -16.44 -2.24
N GLU A 106 -10.43 -16.52 -2.27
CA GLU A 106 -9.66 -17.40 -1.37
C GLU A 106 -9.92 -17.10 0.11
N ARG A 107 -10.14 -15.84 0.47
CA ARG A 107 -10.55 -15.46 1.82
C ARG A 107 -11.86 -16.14 2.25
N SER A 108 -12.83 -16.24 1.34
CA SER A 108 -14.08 -16.94 1.62
C SER A 108 -13.84 -18.44 1.83
N LEU A 109 -12.97 -19.05 1.02
CA LEU A 109 -12.57 -20.45 1.19
C LEU A 109 -11.89 -20.68 2.53
N ARG A 110 -10.98 -19.80 2.95
CA ARG A 110 -10.35 -19.88 4.27
C ARG A 110 -11.36 -19.76 5.40
N MET A 111 -12.30 -18.83 5.31
CA MET A 111 -13.30 -18.65 6.37
C MET A 111 -14.28 -19.82 6.46
N SER A 112 -14.74 -20.34 5.32
CA SER A 112 -15.74 -21.41 5.28
C SER A 112 -15.14 -22.80 5.52
N LEU A 113 -14.00 -23.10 4.91
CA LEU A 113 -13.36 -24.42 4.95
C LEU A 113 -12.22 -24.52 5.97
N LYS A 114 -11.80 -23.39 6.57
CA LYS A 114 -10.62 -23.30 7.45
C LYS A 114 -9.32 -23.76 6.77
N GLN A 115 -9.24 -23.60 5.45
CA GLN A 115 -8.10 -24.00 4.63
C GLN A 115 -7.48 -22.80 3.91
N TRP A 116 -6.15 -22.70 3.94
CA TRP A 116 -5.43 -21.67 3.20
C TRP A 116 -5.20 -22.11 1.76
N ALA A 117 -5.67 -21.30 0.81
CA ALA A 117 -5.37 -21.47 -0.61
C ALA A 117 -4.07 -20.73 -0.99
N PRO A 118 -3.48 -20.99 -2.18
CA PRO A 118 -2.11 -20.56 -2.50
C PRO A 118 -1.85 -19.05 -2.38
N VAL A 119 -2.80 -18.20 -2.79
CA VAL A 119 -2.62 -16.74 -2.74
C VAL A 119 -2.64 -16.23 -1.29
N GLU A 120 -3.61 -16.65 -0.48
CA GLU A 120 -3.64 -16.27 0.95
C GLU A 120 -2.49 -16.90 1.74
N LEU A 121 -1.99 -18.10 1.36
CA LEU A 121 -0.81 -18.71 1.97
C LEU A 121 0.45 -17.87 1.72
N MET A 122 0.67 -17.46 0.48
CA MET A 122 1.74 -16.52 0.12
C MET A 122 1.60 -15.21 0.91
N ALA A 123 0.39 -14.65 0.97
CA ALA A 123 0.10 -13.45 1.74
C ALA A 123 0.44 -13.59 3.22
N LYS A 124 0.13 -14.76 3.81
CA LYS A 124 0.51 -15.07 5.19
C LYS A 124 2.02 -15.06 5.35
N TYR A 125 2.78 -15.77 4.52
CA TYR A 125 4.25 -15.78 4.64
C TYR A 125 4.89 -14.42 4.44
N LEU A 126 4.37 -13.57 3.54
CA LEU A 126 4.85 -12.19 3.40
C LEU A 126 4.65 -11.37 4.68
N ARG A 127 3.50 -11.56 5.37
CA ARG A 127 3.20 -10.86 6.63
C ARG A 127 4.10 -11.32 7.78
N GLU A 128 4.29 -12.63 7.91
CA GLU A 128 4.99 -13.24 9.05
C GLU A 128 6.52 -13.11 8.91
N ASN A 129 7.06 -13.18 7.69
CA ASN A 129 8.52 -13.20 7.47
C ASN A 129 9.13 -11.81 7.21
N PHE A 130 8.31 -10.80 6.85
CA PHE A 130 8.81 -9.44 6.57
C PHE A 130 8.13 -8.40 7.48
N SER A 131 6.85 -8.14 7.21
CA SER A 131 5.93 -7.35 8.04
C SER A 131 4.54 -7.38 7.40
N GLN A 132 3.50 -7.03 8.16
CA GLN A 132 2.17 -6.84 7.56
C GLN A 132 2.19 -5.77 6.46
N GLY A 133 2.91 -4.67 6.70
CA GLY A 133 3.04 -3.58 5.76
C GLY A 133 3.73 -4.00 4.45
N THR A 134 4.72 -4.89 4.46
CA THR A 134 5.38 -5.37 3.22
C THR A 134 4.39 -6.12 2.33
N LYS A 135 3.58 -7.01 2.92
CA LYS A 135 2.49 -7.66 2.19
C LYS A 135 1.52 -6.61 1.61
N VAL A 136 1.12 -5.63 2.41
CA VAL A 136 0.20 -4.57 1.97
C VAL A 136 0.80 -3.77 0.82
N CYS A 137 2.08 -3.38 0.87
CA CYS A 137 2.76 -2.66 -0.21
C CYS A 137 2.71 -3.44 -1.54
N MET A 138 2.99 -4.75 -1.50
CA MET A 138 2.90 -5.61 -2.69
C MET A 138 1.46 -5.74 -3.21
N GLU A 139 0.50 -5.91 -2.30
CA GLU A 139 -0.93 -6.03 -2.63
C GLU A 139 -1.45 -4.75 -3.31
N ILE A 140 -1.27 -3.59 -2.69
CA ILE A 140 -1.78 -2.33 -3.23
C ILE A 140 -1.10 -1.96 -4.55
N ALA A 141 0.19 -2.28 -4.73
CA ALA A 141 0.91 -2.08 -6.00
C ALA A 141 0.23 -2.83 -7.15
N THR A 142 -0.11 -4.10 -6.95
CA THR A 142 -0.80 -4.90 -7.99
C THR A 142 -2.23 -4.43 -8.23
N MET A 143 -2.95 -4.03 -7.18
CA MET A 143 -4.33 -3.55 -7.33
C MET A 143 -4.41 -2.26 -8.16
N VAL A 144 -3.50 -1.31 -7.95
CA VAL A 144 -3.49 -0.06 -8.72
C VAL A 144 -2.97 -0.25 -10.14
N ALA A 145 -2.08 -1.23 -10.36
CA ALA A 145 -1.63 -1.64 -11.68
C ALA A 145 -2.79 -2.26 -12.49
N ASP A 146 -3.53 -3.20 -11.90
CA ASP A 146 -4.72 -3.81 -12.52
C ASP A 146 -5.80 -2.77 -12.88
N ALA A 147 -5.90 -1.70 -12.08
CA ALA A 147 -6.85 -0.61 -12.31
C ALA A 147 -6.36 0.44 -13.33
N GLY A 148 -5.16 0.30 -13.90
CA GLY A 148 -4.59 1.28 -14.83
C GLY A 148 -4.27 2.63 -14.19
N LEU A 149 -4.09 2.66 -12.86
CA LEU A 149 -3.80 3.90 -12.12
C LEU A 149 -2.30 4.24 -12.09
N ILE A 150 -1.42 3.29 -12.41
CA ILE A 150 0.02 3.52 -12.61
C ILE A 150 0.22 4.02 -14.04
N SER A 151 0.98 5.10 -14.22
CA SER A 151 1.16 5.72 -15.55
C SER A 151 2.01 4.87 -16.49
N ASN A 152 3.01 4.18 -15.95
CA ASN A 152 3.93 3.34 -16.71
C ASN A 152 4.48 2.21 -15.81
N LEU A 153 4.33 0.94 -16.22
CA LEU A 153 4.75 -0.23 -15.44
C LEU A 153 6.27 -0.48 -15.47
N ASP A 154 7.00 0.23 -16.34
CA ASP A 154 8.47 0.19 -16.32
C ASP A 154 9.10 1.10 -15.27
N ASP A 155 8.33 2.07 -14.76
CA ASP A 155 8.76 3.00 -13.73
C ASP A 155 8.62 2.38 -12.33
N ASP A 156 9.47 2.82 -11.41
CA ASP A 156 9.36 2.46 -10.00
C ASP A 156 8.35 3.34 -9.27
N ILE A 157 7.69 2.75 -8.28
CA ILE A 157 6.75 3.43 -7.40
C ILE A 157 7.18 3.30 -5.94
N ILE A 158 6.73 4.25 -5.12
CA ILE A 158 6.83 4.12 -3.65
C ILE A 158 5.48 3.63 -3.12
N CYS A 159 5.51 2.49 -2.42
CA CYS A 159 4.34 1.94 -1.75
C CYS A 159 4.48 2.09 -0.24
N VAL A 160 3.42 2.58 0.41
CA VAL A 160 3.33 2.76 1.86
C VAL A 160 2.21 1.89 2.42
N GLY A 161 2.57 1.02 3.36
CA GLY A 161 1.69 0.08 4.04
C GLY A 161 1.85 0.15 5.56
N GLY A 162 1.05 -0.63 6.29
CA GLY A 162 1.06 -0.62 7.75
C GLY A 162 0.55 -1.90 8.39
N THR A 163 0.77 -2.01 9.70
CA THR A 163 0.26 -3.09 10.56
C THR A 163 -0.99 -2.62 11.29
N GLY A 164 -2.13 -3.28 11.04
CA GLY A 164 -3.43 -2.94 11.66
C GLY A 164 -4.02 -1.58 11.23
N ARG A 165 -3.44 -0.48 11.69
CA ARG A 165 -3.83 0.91 11.38
C ARG A 165 -2.60 1.78 11.15
N GLY A 166 -2.78 2.88 10.41
CA GLY A 166 -1.71 3.80 10.07
C GLY A 166 -0.72 3.19 9.08
N ALA A 167 0.53 3.67 9.11
CA ALA A 167 1.61 3.19 8.26
C ALA A 167 2.89 2.95 9.07
N ASP A 168 3.62 1.89 8.72
CA ASP A 168 4.90 1.52 9.34
C ASP A 168 5.89 0.91 8.36
N THR A 169 5.54 0.81 7.07
CA THR A 169 6.35 0.16 6.05
C THR A 169 6.38 0.97 4.76
N VAL A 170 7.57 1.13 4.18
CA VAL A 170 7.80 1.77 2.87
C VAL A 170 8.59 0.83 1.99
N CYS A 171 8.10 0.58 0.77
CA CYS A 171 8.79 -0.22 -0.23
C CYS A 171 8.98 0.56 -1.53
N LEU A 172 10.16 0.42 -2.14
CA LEU A 172 10.40 0.75 -3.54
C LEU A 172 10.01 -0.48 -4.38
N ILE A 173 9.06 -0.32 -5.28
CA ILE A 173 8.49 -1.45 -6.04
C ILE A 173 8.52 -1.14 -7.54
N LYS A 174 8.95 -2.11 -8.36
CA LYS A 174 8.57 -2.18 -9.77
C LYS A 174 7.22 -2.91 -9.84
N PRO A 175 6.11 -2.21 -10.12
CA PRO A 175 4.78 -2.80 -10.06
C PRO A 175 4.51 -3.66 -11.29
N THR A 176 3.47 -4.48 -11.21
CA THR A 176 2.92 -5.26 -12.33
C THR A 176 1.49 -5.68 -11.98
N THR A 177 0.76 -6.23 -12.95
CA THR A 177 -0.60 -6.74 -12.76
C THR A 177 -0.60 -8.04 -11.97
N THR A 178 -1.75 -8.40 -11.40
CA THR A 178 -1.89 -9.70 -10.69
C THR A 178 -1.63 -10.89 -11.61
N SER A 179 -2.00 -10.82 -12.88
CA SER A 179 -1.72 -11.86 -13.89
C SER A 179 -0.23 -12.07 -14.17
N LEU A 180 0.61 -11.06 -13.91
CA LEU A 180 2.06 -11.09 -14.11
C LEU A 180 2.81 -10.98 -12.78
N PHE A 181 2.19 -11.37 -11.66
CA PHE A 181 2.73 -11.16 -10.31
C PHE A 181 4.19 -11.66 -10.12
N HIS A 182 4.58 -12.73 -10.82
CA HIS A 182 5.96 -13.24 -10.82
C HIS A 182 7.02 -12.21 -11.29
N GLN A 183 6.60 -11.13 -11.94
CA GLN A 183 7.45 -10.01 -12.39
C GLN A 183 7.52 -8.87 -11.39
N LEU A 184 6.68 -8.85 -10.34
CA LEU A 184 6.74 -7.83 -9.31
C LEU A 184 8.11 -7.89 -8.63
N ARG A 185 8.73 -6.73 -8.41
CA ARG A 185 10.01 -6.65 -7.69
C ARG A 185 9.93 -5.62 -6.58
N VAL A 186 10.09 -6.08 -5.34
CA VAL A 186 10.42 -5.20 -4.21
C VAL A 186 11.92 -4.90 -4.31
N LYS A 187 12.26 -3.72 -4.82
CA LYS A 187 13.66 -3.31 -5.05
C LYS A 187 14.36 -2.91 -3.75
N ALA A 188 13.61 -2.32 -2.81
CA ALA A 188 14.11 -2.00 -1.49
C ALA A 188 12.96 -1.93 -0.48
N ILE A 189 13.23 -2.32 0.77
CA ILE A 189 12.37 -2.03 1.92
C ILE A 189 13.06 -0.90 2.68
N LEU A 190 12.46 0.29 2.64
CA LEU A 190 13.06 1.54 3.12
C LEU A 190 12.73 1.80 4.59
N ALA A 191 11.58 1.30 5.04
CA ALA A 191 11.24 1.17 6.45
C ALA A 191 10.31 -0.03 6.66
N LYS A 192 10.40 -0.68 7.83
CA LYS A 192 9.41 -1.68 8.32
C LYS A 192 9.57 -1.86 9.85
N PRO A 193 8.57 -2.38 10.58
CA PRO A 193 8.81 -2.89 11.93
C PRO A 193 9.74 -4.12 11.90
N LEU A 194 10.48 -4.35 12.98
CA LEU A 194 11.35 -5.52 13.14
C LEU A 194 10.59 -6.84 12.95
#